data_AF-B3T815-F1
#
_entry.id   AF-B3T815-F1
#
_cell.length_a   1.000
_cell.length_b   1.000
_cell.length_c   1.000
_cell.angle_alpha   90.00
_cell.angle_beta   90.00
_cell.angle_gamma   90.00
#
_symmetry.space_group_name_H-M   'P 1'
#
loop_
_entity.id
_entity.type
_entity.pdbx_description
1 polymer ?
#
loop_
_entity_poly.entity_id
_entity_poly.type
_entity_poly.pdbx_seq_one_letter_code
_entity_poly.pdbx_strand_id
1 'polypeptide(L)'
;MHWPGTGDPRRRRKTIRFLIILLIIGVVVGVTSSVIQGFLGQSDPLKVCIENLHTPYKMSVTLELYVDGNKADIPADIGFEGMIDELGLESDCQHSLYTLTDDGTIYAEWVEEYPFEIGHFLWTWDFPIKDMDDSKTRVMIDGKETDEGIHVLLKHGSVYRAEFYSEGFDQSEESDFLPPDL
;
A
#
# COMPACT_ATOMS: atom_id res chain seq x y z
N MET A 1 41.46 -25.27 8.24
CA MET A 1 41.48 -24.57 6.93
C MET A 1 42.72 -23.69 6.86
N HIS A 2 43.62 -23.96 5.91
CA HIS A 2 44.86 -23.22 5.72
C HIS A 2 44.65 -22.20 4.59
N TRP A 3 44.55 -20.91 4.95
CA TRP A 3 44.36 -19.83 3.96
C TRP A 3 45.62 -19.70 3.08
N PRO A 4 45.52 -19.88 1.74
CA PRO A 4 46.68 -19.79 0.87
C PRO A 4 47.17 -18.33 0.85
N GLY A 5 48.43 -18.13 1.26
CA GLY A 5 49.09 -16.82 1.26
C GLY A 5 49.52 -16.25 2.62
N THR A 6 49.38 -16.99 3.73
CA THR A 6 49.74 -16.52 5.09
C THR A 6 51.13 -16.92 5.59
N GLY A 7 51.89 -17.73 4.84
CA GLY A 7 53.21 -18.23 5.25
C GLY A 7 54.35 -17.22 5.23
N ASP A 8 54.20 -16.08 4.54
CA ASP A 8 55.19 -15.00 4.47
C ASP A 8 54.68 -13.73 5.19
N PRO A 9 55.36 -13.26 6.27
CA PRO A 9 54.92 -12.13 7.08
C PRO A 9 54.82 -10.81 6.31
N ARG A 10 55.61 -10.61 5.23
CA ARG A 10 55.52 -9.39 4.41
C ARG A 10 54.31 -9.40 3.49
N ARG A 11 53.91 -10.56 2.96
CA ARG A 11 52.68 -10.71 2.15
C ARG A 11 51.41 -10.66 3.01
N ARG A 12 51.43 -11.27 4.20
CA ARG A 12 50.30 -11.26 5.15
C ARG A 12 49.86 -9.84 5.54
N ARG A 13 50.81 -8.92 5.76
CA ARG A 13 50.50 -7.52 6.08
C ARG A 13 49.80 -6.78 4.94
N LYS A 14 50.11 -7.11 3.68
CA LYS A 14 49.44 -6.52 2.50
C LYS A 14 48.03 -7.07 2.36
N THR A 15 47.85 -8.39 2.47
CA THR A 15 46.53 -9.04 2.34
C THR A 15 45.55 -8.57 3.43
N ILE A 16 46.01 -8.44 4.68
CA ILE A 16 45.17 -7.94 5.78
C ILE A 16 44.75 -6.48 5.53
N ARG A 17 45.65 -5.63 5.01
CA ARG A 17 45.28 -4.24 4.65
C ARG A 17 44.21 -4.19 3.56
N PHE A 18 44.31 -5.02 2.52
CA PHE A 18 43.29 -5.08 1.48
C PHE A 18 41.94 -5.55 2.01
N LEU A 19 41.91 -6.57 2.88
CA LEU A 19 40.67 -7.06 3.48
C LEU A 19 40.01 -6.00 4.39
N ILE A 20 40.79 -5.25 5.17
CA ILE A 20 40.26 -4.16 5.99
C ILE A 20 39.67 -3.05 5.11
N ILE A 21 40.34 -2.67 4.02
CA ILE A 21 39.83 -1.65 3.09
C ILE A 21 38.52 -2.11 2.45
N LEU A 22 38.44 -3.37 1.99
CA LEU A 22 37.21 -3.92 1.42
C LEU A 22 36.06 -3.96 2.44
N LEU A 23 36.36 -4.33 3.69
CA LEU A 23 35.37 -4.34 4.77
C LEU A 23 34.86 -2.93 5.08
N ILE A 24 35.74 -1.93 5.14
CA ILE A 24 35.34 -0.53 5.37
C ILE A 24 34.46 -0.03 4.21
N ILE A 25 34.84 -0.28 2.96
CA ILE A 25 34.03 0.12 1.80
C ILE A 25 32.66 -0.56 1.84
N GLY A 26 32.61 -1.86 2.14
CA GLY A 26 31.36 -2.61 2.26
C GLY A 26 30.43 -2.06 3.35
N VAL A 27 30.99 -1.76 4.53
CA VAL A 27 30.22 -1.15 5.64
C VAL A 27 29.75 0.26 5.29
N VAL A 28 30.61 1.08 4.68
CA VAL A 28 30.25 2.47 4.31
C VAL A 28 29.13 2.47 3.29
N VAL A 29 29.22 1.68 2.22
CA VAL A 29 28.17 1.60 1.19
C VAL A 29 26.88 0.99 1.76
N GLY A 30 26.98 -0.03 2.61
CA GLY A 30 25.82 -0.63 3.27
C GLY A 30 25.08 0.38 4.14
N VAL A 31 25.79 1.07 5.03
CA VAL A 31 25.19 2.03 5.96
C VAL A 31 24.60 3.24 5.22
N THR A 32 25.27 3.78 4.20
CA THR A 32 24.72 4.90 3.44
C THR A 32 23.47 4.51 2.66
N SER A 33 23.41 3.29 2.11
CA SER A 33 22.21 2.82 1.38
C SER A 33 21.00 2.65 2.31
N SER A 34 21.18 2.11 3.51
CA SER A 34 20.10 1.93 4.49
C SER A 34 19.55 3.27 5.03
N VAL A 35 20.41 4.28 5.20
CA VAL A 35 19.98 5.61 5.70
C VAL A 35 19.18 6.35 4.63
N ILE A 36 19.59 6.27 3.36
CA ILE A 36 18.87 6.92 2.26
C ILE A 36 17.49 6.27 2.05
N GLN A 37 17.38 4.95 2.12
CA GLN A 37 16.10 4.25 2.03
C GLN A 37 15.18 4.58 3.21
N GLY A 38 15.72 4.69 4.44
CA GLY A 38 14.96 5.10 5.61
C GLY A 38 14.45 6.55 5.54
N PHE A 39 15.24 7.47 4.95
CA PHE A 39 14.84 8.86 4.77
C PHE A 39 13.82 9.06 3.63
N LEU A 40 13.94 8.32 2.53
CA LEU A 40 12.97 8.38 1.43
C LEU A 40 11.62 7.74 1.81
N GLY A 41 11.62 6.73 2.68
CA GLY A 41 10.39 6.13 3.21
C GLY A 41 9.55 7.09 4.08
N GLN A 42 10.16 8.14 4.65
CA GLN A 42 9.46 9.17 5.45
C GLN A 42 8.68 10.19 4.62
N SER A 43 8.76 10.13 3.28
CA SER A 43 8.07 11.08 2.39
C SER A 43 6.95 10.44 1.58
N ASP A 44 6.70 9.14 1.77
CA ASP A 44 5.65 8.42 1.05
C ASP A 44 4.31 8.62 1.79
N PRO A 45 3.33 9.34 1.22
CA PRO A 45 2.05 9.60 1.88
C PRO A 45 1.33 8.33 2.29
N LEU A 46 1.59 7.21 1.61
CA LEU A 46 0.90 5.95 1.89
C LEU A 46 1.44 5.25 3.14
N LYS A 47 2.64 5.61 3.61
CA LYS A 47 3.34 4.90 4.70
C LYS A 47 3.55 5.72 5.96
N VAL A 48 3.35 7.04 5.89
CA VAL A 48 3.69 7.97 6.98
C VAL A 48 2.44 8.31 7.77
N CYS A 49 2.57 8.34 9.10
CA CYS A 49 1.51 8.80 10.00
C CYS A 49 1.36 10.34 9.87
N ILE A 50 0.13 10.81 9.66
CA ILE A 50 -0.18 12.23 9.41
C ILE A 50 -0.55 13.04 10.65
N GLU A 51 -0.68 12.39 11.82
CA GLU A 51 -1.23 13.01 13.03
C GLU A 51 -0.50 14.26 13.52
N ASN A 52 0.83 14.28 13.32
CA ASN A 52 1.69 15.38 13.72
C ASN A 52 2.04 16.33 12.55
N LEU A 53 1.42 16.13 11.37
CA LEU A 53 1.66 16.93 10.18
C LEU A 53 0.57 17.99 10.01
N HIS A 54 0.96 19.14 9.47
CA HIS A 54 -0.01 20.11 8.98
C HIS A 54 -0.45 19.70 7.57
N THR A 55 -1.69 19.22 7.44
CA THR A 55 -2.27 18.71 6.18
C THR A 55 -3.30 19.70 5.59
N PRO A 56 -2.87 20.74 4.83
CA PRO A 56 -3.81 21.67 4.20
C PRO A 56 -4.58 21.04 3.03
N TYR A 57 -4.02 20.00 2.39
CA TYR A 57 -4.71 19.26 1.34
C TYR A 57 -5.61 18.21 1.96
N LYS A 58 -6.92 18.38 1.77
CA LYS A 58 -7.95 17.47 2.28
C LYS A 58 -8.97 17.19 1.21
N MET A 59 -9.35 15.94 1.05
CA MET A 59 -10.48 15.56 0.22
C MET A 59 -11.25 14.38 0.81
N SER A 60 -12.49 14.24 0.37
CA SER A 60 -13.36 13.13 0.71
C SER A 60 -13.99 12.60 -0.57
N VAL A 61 -14.09 11.29 -0.68
CA VAL A 61 -14.74 10.57 -1.78
C VAL A 61 -15.59 9.45 -1.21
N THR A 62 -16.58 8.98 -1.96
CA THR A 62 -17.39 7.82 -1.54
C THR A 62 -17.05 6.63 -2.41
N LEU A 63 -16.81 5.47 -1.82
CA LEU A 63 -16.56 4.21 -2.51
C LEU A 63 -17.69 3.23 -2.22
N GLU A 64 -18.30 2.70 -3.29
CA GLU A 64 -19.18 1.55 -3.24
C GLU A 64 -18.41 0.32 -3.74
N LEU A 65 -18.20 -0.66 -2.88
CA LEU A 65 -17.53 -1.90 -3.24
C LEU A 65 -18.56 -3.01 -3.53
N TYR A 66 -18.35 -3.75 -4.60
CA TYR A 66 -19.09 -4.97 -4.91
C TYR A 66 -18.09 -6.10 -5.16
N VAL A 67 -18.33 -7.26 -4.56
CA VAL A 67 -17.56 -8.49 -4.79
C VAL A 67 -18.53 -9.57 -5.23
N ASP A 68 -18.28 -10.16 -6.39
CA ASP A 68 -19.12 -11.22 -6.98
C ASP A 68 -20.60 -10.79 -7.07
N GLY A 69 -20.84 -9.52 -7.45
CA GLY A 69 -22.18 -8.92 -7.57
C GLY A 69 -22.83 -8.50 -6.25
N ASN A 70 -22.26 -8.87 -5.10
CA ASN A 70 -22.79 -8.51 -3.79
C ASN A 70 -22.13 -7.24 -3.26
N LYS A 71 -22.90 -6.32 -2.68
CA LYS A 71 -22.35 -5.14 -2.03
C LYS A 71 -21.48 -5.59 -0.85
N ALA A 72 -20.22 -5.20 -0.85
CA ALA A 72 -19.28 -5.46 0.23
C ALA A 72 -19.23 -4.27 1.18
N ASP A 73 -19.20 -4.56 2.48
CA ASP A 73 -19.08 -3.55 3.51
C ASP A 73 -17.63 -3.05 3.59
N ILE A 74 -17.46 -1.74 3.71
CA ILE A 74 -16.16 -1.10 3.93
C ILE A 74 -16.09 -0.79 5.43
N PRO A 75 -15.15 -1.40 6.18
CA PRO A 75 -14.99 -1.13 7.60
C PRO A 75 -14.73 0.34 7.93
N ALA A 76 -15.16 0.75 9.13
CA ALA A 76 -14.68 1.97 9.77
C ALA A 76 -13.22 1.81 10.20
N ASP A 77 -12.55 2.93 10.46
CA ASP A 77 -11.20 3.02 11.01
C ASP A 77 -10.11 2.33 10.16
N ILE A 78 -10.34 2.20 8.85
CA ILE A 78 -9.26 1.83 7.91
C ILE A 78 -8.22 2.94 7.90
N GLY A 79 -6.94 2.58 7.87
CA GLY A 79 -5.85 3.55 7.88
C GLY A 79 -5.51 4.09 9.27
N PHE A 80 -6.02 3.48 10.34
CA PHE A 80 -5.55 3.71 11.71
C PHE A 80 -4.82 2.46 12.22
N GLU A 81 -3.53 2.60 12.50
CA GLU A 81 -2.72 1.52 13.09
C GLU A 81 -2.32 1.91 14.53
N GLY A 82 -2.69 1.11 15.52
CA GLY A 82 -2.23 1.30 16.88
C GLY A 82 -0.77 0.87 17.01
N MET A 83 0.16 1.83 17.02
CA MET A 83 1.58 1.56 17.25
C MET A 83 1.90 1.80 18.72
N ILE A 84 2.47 0.78 19.38
CA ILE A 84 3.21 1.00 20.63
C ILE A 84 4.62 1.38 20.21
N ASP A 85 5.02 2.62 20.42
CA ASP A 85 6.40 3.04 20.14
C ASP A 85 7.40 2.30 21.05
N GLU A 86 8.71 2.37 20.76
CA GLU A 86 9.74 1.71 21.59
C GLU A 86 9.76 2.21 23.06
N LEU A 87 9.01 3.27 23.38
CA LEU A 87 8.87 3.87 24.70
C LEU A 87 7.56 3.45 25.41
N GLY A 88 6.73 2.62 24.78
CA GLY A 88 5.47 2.15 25.35
C GLY A 88 4.34 3.18 25.30
N LEU A 89 4.44 4.20 24.43
CA LEU A 89 3.37 5.15 24.17
C LEU A 89 2.49 4.57 23.05
N GLU A 90 1.20 4.46 23.32
CA GLU A 90 0.19 4.26 22.28
C GLU A 90 0.15 5.54 21.45
N SER A 91 0.75 5.49 20.26
CA SER A 91 0.43 6.44 19.21
C SER A 91 -0.47 5.70 18.25
N ASP A 92 -1.71 6.18 18.12
CA ASP A 92 -2.47 5.87 16.93
C ASP A 92 -1.63 6.37 15.74
N CYS A 93 -1.65 5.66 14.63
CA CYS A 93 -1.02 6.09 13.40
C CYS A 93 -2.12 6.23 12.38
N GLN A 94 -2.57 7.46 12.17
CA GLN A 94 -3.45 7.79 11.07
C GLN A 94 -2.64 7.89 9.77
N HIS A 95 -2.97 7.11 8.76
CA HIS A 95 -2.46 7.20 7.39
C HIS A 95 -3.14 8.34 6.61
N SER A 96 -2.56 8.70 5.46
CA SER A 96 -3.13 9.72 4.59
C SER A 96 -4.49 9.35 3.99
N LEU A 97 -4.78 8.06 3.83
CA LEU A 97 -6.07 7.53 3.35
C LEU A 97 -6.74 6.76 4.48
N TYR A 98 -7.96 7.13 4.85
CA TYR A 98 -8.65 6.51 5.97
C TYR A 98 -10.18 6.58 5.86
N THR A 99 -10.87 5.74 6.63
CA THR A 99 -12.32 5.81 6.84
C THR A 99 -12.62 6.13 8.30
N LEU A 100 -13.68 6.89 8.57
CA LEU A 100 -14.17 7.15 9.94
C LEU A 100 -15.41 6.32 10.28
N THR A 101 -16.13 5.90 9.25
CA THR A 101 -17.42 5.23 9.32
C THR A 101 -17.47 4.11 8.28
N ASP A 102 -18.47 3.24 8.41
CA ASP A 102 -18.72 2.09 7.54
C ASP A 102 -19.58 2.45 6.29
N ASP A 103 -19.76 3.74 6.03
CA ASP A 103 -20.57 4.26 4.92
C ASP A 103 -19.82 4.27 3.58
N GLY A 104 -18.52 3.91 3.58
CA GLY A 104 -17.65 3.94 2.41
C GLY A 104 -17.08 5.33 2.10
N THR A 105 -17.18 6.30 3.01
CA THR A 105 -16.54 7.60 2.83
C THR A 105 -15.04 7.50 3.14
N ILE A 106 -14.22 7.70 2.11
CA ILE A 106 -12.76 7.72 2.21
C ILE A 106 -12.32 9.17 2.33
N TYR A 107 -11.51 9.45 3.34
CA TYR A 107 -10.82 10.71 3.53
C TYR A 107 -9.38 10.58 3.08
N ALA A 108 -8.90 11.60 2.37
CA ALA A 108 -7.51 11.71 1.98
C ALA A 108 -6.92 13.03 2.47
N GLU A 109 -5.82 12.99 3.21
CA GLU A 109 -5.15 14.15 3.78
C GLU A 109 -3.65 14.12 3.53
N TRP A 110 -3.08 15.23 3.08
CA TRP A 110 -1.64 15.36 2.89
C TRP A 110 -1.13 16.80 3.02
N VAL A 111 0.21 16.95 3.05
CA VAL A 111 0.88 18.25 3.16
C VAL A 111 0.76 19.09 1.89
N GLU A 112 0.63 18.43 0.73
CA GLU A 112 0.48 19.06 -0.59
C GLU A 112 -0.48 18.24 -1.47
N GLU A 113 -0.85 18.79 -2.63
CA GLU A 113 -1.70 18.07 -3.58
C GLU A 113 -1.02 16.78 -4.04
N TYR A 114 -1.70 15.65 -3.83
CA TYR A 114 -1.17 14.34 -4.15
C TYR A 114 -2.18 13.53 -4.97
N PRO A 115 -1.75 12.88 -6.07
CA PRO A 115 -2.63 12.11 -6.94
C PRO A 115 -2.96 10.74 -6.31
N PHE A 116 -3.85 10.73 -5.32
CA PHE A 116 -4.31 9.47 -4.73
C PHE A 116 -5.13 8.66 -5.75
N GLU A 117 -4.96 7.35 -5.73
CA GLU A 117 -5.69 6.38 -6.54
C GLU A 117 -6.59 5.51 -5.64
N ILE A 118 -7.63 4.90 -6.20
CA ILE A 118 -8.41 3.89 -5.45
C ILE A 118 -7.50 2.75 -4.98
N GLY A 119 -6.57 2.30 -5.83
CA GLY A 119 -5.62 1.24 -5.50
C GLY A 119 -4.78 1.55 -4.27
N HIS A 120 -4.45 2.82 -4.02
CA HIS A 120 -3.74 3.23 -2.81
C HIS A 120 -4.59 2.96 -1.56
N PHE A 121 -5.88 3.29 -1.59
CA PHE A 121 -6.78 3.02 -0.47
C PHE A 121 -6.97 1.52 -0.24
N LEU A 122 -7.20 0.75 -1.32
CA LEU A 122 -7.34 -0.71 -1.22
C LEU A 122 -6.08 -1.37 -0.64
N TRP A 123 -4.90 -0.83 -0.95
CA TRP A 123 -3.65 -1.26 -0.35
C TRP A 123 -3.54 -0.90 1.13
N THR A 124 -3.93 0.32 1.54
CA THR A 124 -3.98 0.72 2.96
C THR A 124 -4.96 -0.14 3.77
N TRP A 125 -6.06 -0.59 3.15
CA TRP A 125 -7.01 -1.51 3.76
C TRP A 125 -6.53 -2.97 3.78
N ASP A 126 -5.47 -3.32 3.05
CA ASP A 126 -5.06 -4.71 2.84
C ASP A 126 -6.15 -5.57 2.15
N PHE A 127 -6.91 -4.95 1.24
CA PHE A 127 -7.93 -5.62 0.44
C PHE A 127 -7.29 -6.68 -0.47
N PRO A 128 -7.85 -7.91 -0.57
CA PRO A 128 -7.24 -9.03 -1.28
C PRO A 128 -7.38 -8.92 -2.82
N ILE A 129 -6.82 -7.87 -3.42
CA ILE A 129 -6.86 -7.65 -4.89
C ILE A 129 -6.27 -8.85 -5.64
N LYS A 130 -5.27 -9.53 -5.07
CA LYS A 130 -4.58 -10.67 -5.70
C LYS A 130 -5.48 -11.89 -5.93
N ASP A 131 -6.58 -11.99 -5.20
CA ASP A 131 -7.52 -13.11 -5.32
C ASP A 131 -8.65 -12.78 -6.31
N MET A 132 -8.60 -11.60 -6.94
CA MET A 132 -9.60 -11.09 -7.87
C MET A 132 -9.12 -11.24 -9.33
N ASP A 133 -10.08 -11.44 -10.23
CA ASP A 133 -9.87 -11.46 -11.67
C ASP A 133 -9.81 -10.02 -12.21
N ASP A 134 -8.58 -9.54 -12.42
CA ASP A 134 -8.29 -8.21 -12.99
C ASP A 134 -9.03 -7.96 -14.32
N SER A 135 -9.26 -9.00 -15.13
CA SER A 135 -9.92 -8.86 -16.45
C SER A 135 -11.42 -8.57 -16.35
N LYS A 136 -12.02 -8.89 -15.20
CA LYS A 136 -13.43 -8.65 -14.89
C LYS A 136 -13.65 -7.46 -13.96
N THR A 137 -12.58 -6.90 -13.39
CA THR A 137 -12.67 -5.75 -12.51
C THR A 137 -13.22 -4.54 -13.27
N ARG A 138 -14.26 -3.91 -12.73
CA ARG A 138 -14.88 -2.72 -13.33
C ARG A 138 -14.89 -1.60 -12.32
N VAL A 139 -14.46 -0.42 -12.75
CA VAL A 139 -14.49 0.78 -11.92
C VAL A 139 -15.30 1.86 -12.62
N MET A 140 -16.17 2.51 -11.87
CA MET A 140 -17.03 3.58 -12.35
C MET A 140 -16.85 4.82 -11.48
N ILE A 141 -16.86 5.98 -12.11
CA ILE A 141 -16.82 7.30 -11.46
C ILE A 141 -18.11 8.03 -11.83
N ASP A 142 -18.89 8.44 -10.84
CA ASP A 142 -20.14 9.18 -11.01
C ASP A 142 -21.07 8.51 -12.05
N GLY A 143 -21.09 7.16 -12.03
CA GLY A 143 -21.90 6.32 -12.92
C GLY A 143 -21.30 6.04 -14.30
N LYS A 144 -20.08 6.47 -14.60
CA LYS A 144 -19.38 6.20 -15.87
C LYS A 144 -18.20 5.26 -15.67
N GLU A 145 -18.17 4.19 -16.45
CA GLU A 145 -17.07 3.23 -16.44
C GLU A 145 -15.76 3.86 -16.96
N THR A 146 -14.65 3.44 -16.37
CA THR A 146 -13.29 3.85 -16.75
C THR A 146 -12.43 2.63 -17.07
N ASP A 147 -11.56 2.78 -18.07
CA ASP A 147 -10.58 1.77 -18.47
C ASP A 147 -9.32 1.79 -17.57
N GLU A 148 -9.23 2.75 -16.62
CA GLU A 148 -8.10 2.90 -15.70
C GLU A 148 -8.13 1.90 -14.52
N GLY A 149 -9.27 1.24 -14.31
CA GLY A 149 -9.44 0.28 -13.21
C GLY A 149 -9.12 0.89 -11.84
N ILE A 150 -8.32 0.19 -11.04
CA ILE A 150 -7.92 0.63 -9.68
C ILE A 150 -6.96 1.83 -9.68
N HIS A 151 -6.37 2.18 -10.83
CA HIS A 151 -5.43 3.31 -10.96
C HIS A 151 -6.12 4.66 -11.16
N VAL A 152 -7.44 4.68 -11.08
CA VAL A 152 -8.21 5.90 -11.22
C VAL A 152 -7.90 6.88 -10.10
N LEU A 153 -7.65 8.13 -10.48
CA LEU A 153 -7.39 9.22 -9.54
C LEU A 153 -8.66 9.60 -8.76
N LEU A 154 -8.49 9.80 -7.46
CA LEU A 154 -9.52 10.30 -6.56
C LEU A 154 -9.82 11.77 -6.84
N LYS A 155 -11.11 12.11 -6.88
CA LYS A 155 -11.63 13.46 -7.13
C LYS A 155 -12.58 13.83 -6.01
N HIS A 156 -12.31 14.96 -5.36
CA HIS A 156 -13.10 15.45 -4.24
C HIS A 156 -14.61 15.46 -4.56
N GLY A 157 -15.40 14.78 -3.74
CA GLY A 157 -16.86 14.72 -3.85
C GLY A 157 -17.40 13.75 -4.91
N SER A 158 -16.56 13.05 -5.66
CA SER A 158 -17.01 12.01 -6.60
C SER A 158 -17.39 10.73 -5.87
N VAL A 159 -18.29 9.97 -6.50
CA VAL A 159 -18.70 8.63 -6.07
C VAL A 159 -18.07 7.61 -6.99
N TYR A 160 -17.32 6.70 -6.39
CA TYR A 160 -16.67 5.58 -7.07
C TYR A 160 -17.46 4.31 -6.80
N ARG A 161 -17.60 3.49 -7.83
CA ARG A 161 -18.06 2.11 -7.68
C ARG A 161 -16.98 1.19 -8.21
N ALA A 162 -16.56 0.23 -7.40
CA ALA A 162 -15.61 -0.79 -7.81
C ALA A 162 -16.28 -2.16 -7.70
N GLU A 163 -16.34 -2.88 -8.81
CA GLU A 163 -16.85 -4.25 -8.90
C GLU A 163 -15.67 -5.18 -9.13
N PHE A 164 -15.43 -6.07 -8.16
CA PHE A 164 -14.43 -7.12 -8.23
C PHE A 164 -15.11 -8.48 -8.37
N TYR A 165 -14.43 -9.41 -9.02
CA TYR A 165 -14.89 -10.78 -9.19
C TYR A 165 -13.77 -11.71 -8.77
N SER A 166 -14.08 -12.70 -7.94
CA SER A 166 -13.11 -13.69 -7.47
C SER A 166 -12.59 -14.53 -8.63
N GLU A 167 -11.33 -14.99 -8.57
CA GLU A 167 -10.82 -15.94 -9.56
C GLU A 167 -11.69 -17.21 -9.60
N GLY A 168 -12.13 -17.58 -10.81
CA GLY A 168 -13.01 -18.74 -11.01
C GLY A 168 -14.51 -18.47 -10.79
N PHE A 169 -14.91 -17.23 -10.50
CA PHE A 169 -16.33 -16.85 -10.47
C PHE A 169 -16.95 -16.96 -11.88
N ASP A 170 -17.98 -17.80 -12.00
CA ASP A 170 -18.77 -18.01 -13.21
C ASP A 170 -20.20 -17.50 -13.00
N GLN A 171 -20.55 -16.40 -13.67
CA GLN A 171 -21.89 -15.82 -13.61
C GLN A 171 -22.98 -16.77 -14.13
N SER A 172 -22.61 -17.79 -14.92
CA SER A 172 -23.59 -18.75 -15.47
C SER A 172 -24.19 -19.67 -14.42
N GLU A 173 -23.51 -19.95 -13.31
CA GLU A 173 -24.03 -20.83 -12.25
C GLU A 173 -25.18 -20.19 -11.45
N GLU A 174 -25.30 -18.86 -11.41
CA GLU A 174 -26.43 -18.19 -10.75
C GLU A 174 -27.75 -18.36 -11.54
N SER A 175 -27.65 -18.48 -12.87
CA SER A 175 -28.82 -18.64 -13.76
C SER A 175 -29.45 -20.04 -13.69
N ASP A 176 -28.69 -21.05 -13.25
CA ASP A 176 -29.16 -22.44 -13.10
C ASP A 176 -30.09 -22.64 -11.88
N PHE A 177 -30.13 -21.68 -10.95
CA PHE A 177 -31.03 -21.72 -9.79
C PHE A 177 -32.36 -21.01 -10.00
N LEU A 178 -32.56 -20.32 -11.13
CA LEU A 178 -33.86 -19.78 -11.49
C LEU A 178 -34.73 -20.89 -12.09
N PRO A 179 -35.93 -21.16 -11.54
CA PRO A 179 -36.81 -22.16 -12.13
C PRO A 179 -37.14 -21.73 -13.58
N PRO A 180 -37.14 -22.65 -14.56
CA PRO A 180 -37.52 -22.31 -15.91
C PRO A 180 -38.93 -21.73 -15.90
N ASP A 181 -39.11 -20.60 -16.58
CA ASP A 181 -40.39 -19.90 -16.70
C ASP A 181 -41.50 -20.88 -17.11
N LEU A 182 -42.61 -20.85 -16.35
CA LEU A 182 -43.79 -21.73 -16.46
C LEU A 182 -44.75 -21.29 -17.57
#